data_AF-A7S3S1-F1
#
_entry.id   AF-A7S3S1-F1
#
_cell.length_a   1.000
_cell.length_b   1.000
_cell.length_c   1.000
_cell.angle_alpha   90.00
_cell.angle_beta   90.00
_cell.angle_gamma   90.00
#
_symmetry.space_group_name_H-M   'P 1'
#
loop_
_entity.id
_entity.type
_entity.pdbx_description
1 polymer ?
#
loop_
_entity_poly.entity_id
_entity_poly.type
_entity_poly.pdbx_seq_one_letter_code
_entity_poly.pdbx_strand_id
1 'polypeptide(L)'
;MPIVAIWVSSNITHVWYIDANSGEEYYLRRGKCVNVLPSIFRKIWPYDIEIEEEMWINHEKQYMRLHSYNVTGASLAKLEEFSIYAPSQYNRSWCVMFVY
;
A
#
# COMPACT_ATOMS: atom_id res chain seq x y z
N MET A 1 -16.44 10.48 6.38
CA MET A 1 -16.37 9.17 7.05
C MET A 1 -15.08 8.52 6.59
N PRO A 2 -14.09 8.24 7.45
CA PRO A 2 -12.90 7.52 7.02
C PRO A 2 -13.31 6.07 6.72
N ILE A 3 -13.06 5.61 5.50
CA ILE A 3 -13.20 4.20 5.12
C ILE A 3 -11.97 3.50 5.70
N VAL A 4 -12.15 2.74 6.77
CA VAL A 4 -11.11 1.83 7.27
C VAL A 4 -11.16 0.58 6.40
N ALA A 5 -10.23 0.48 5.45
CA ALA A 5 -10.03 -0.75 4.69
C ALA A 5 -9.19 -1.71 5.55
N ILE A 6 -9.79 -2.82 5.97
CA ILE A 6 -9.04 -3.91 6.61
C ILE A 6 -8.52 -4.80 5.48
N TRP A 7 -7.20 -4.92 5.39
CA TRP A 7 -6.49 -5.72 4.40
C TRP A 7 -6.79 -7.20 4.62
N VAL A 8 -7.43 -7.87 3.66
CA VAL A 8 -7.81 -9.29 3.80
C VAL A 8 -7.58 -10.04 2.49
N SER A 9 -6.50 -10.82 2.50
CA SER A 9 -6.24 -12.00 1.67
C SER A 9 -5.32 -11.84 0.45
N SER A 10 -4.30 -12.72 0.46
CA SER A 10 -3.38 -13.14 -0.60
C SER A 10 -2.66 -12.02 -1.36
N ASN A 11 -1.52 -11.59 -0.81
CA ASN A 11 -0.53 -10.82 -1.55
C ASN A 11 -0.02 -11.68 -2.70
N ILE A 12 -0.45 -11.36 -3.92
CA ILE A 12 0.27 -11.82 -5.11
C ILE A 12 1.26 -10.72 -5.43
N THR A 13 2.56 -11.03 -5.41
CA THR A 13 3.57 -10.15 -5.99
C THR A 13 3.39 -10.22 -7.50
N HIS A 14 2.93 -9.12 -8.10
CA HIS A 14 2.71 -9.03 -9.54
C HIS A 14 4.01 -8.75 -10.29
N VAL A 15 4.85 -7.89 -9.72
CA VAL A 15 6.13 -7.49 -10.32
C VAL A 15 7.19 -7.37 -9.22
N TRP A 16 8.40 -7.81 -9.55
CA TRP A 16 9.58 -7.62 -8.73
C TRP A 16 10.80 -7.39 -9.62
N TYR A 17 11.61 -6.39 -9.30
CA TYR A 17 12.91 -6.16 -9.92
C TYR A 17 13.83 -5.34 -9.01
N ILE A 18 15.13 -5.34 -9.30
CA ILE A 18 16.10 -4.44 -8.67
C ILE A 18 16.41 -3.32 -9.65
N ASP A 19 16.19 -2.08 -9.24
CA ASP A 19 16.49 -0.91 -10.07
C ASP A 19 18.01 -0.73 -10.18
N ALA A 20 18.53 -0.78 -11.40
CA ALA A 20 19.97 -0.70 -11.65
C ALA A 20 20.56 0.69 -11.36
N ASN A 21 19.75 1.74 -11.34
CA ASN A 21 20.22 3.11 -11.12
C ASN A 21 20.27 3.45 -9.62
N SER A 22 19.24 3.06 -8.87
CA SER A 22 19.12 3.36 -7.44
C SER A 22 19.60 2.24 -6.52
N GLY A 23 19.74 1.02 -7.05
CA GLY A 23 19.98 -0.19 -6.26
C GLY A 23 18.80 -0.61 -5.39
N GLU A 24 17.64 0.05 -5.55
CA GLU A 24 16.45 -0.24 -4.76
C GLU A 24 15.74 -1.48 -5.30
N GLU A 25 15.24 -2.28 -4.38
CA GLU A 25 14.37 -3.40 -4.69
C GLU A 25 12.93 -2.90 -4.82
N TYR A 26 12.31 -3.15 -5.97
CA TYR A 26 10.94 -2.76 -6.26
C TYR A 26 10.00 -3.96 -6.18
N TYR A 27 8.83 -3.73 -5.59
CA TYR A 27 7.70 -4.65 -5.60
C TYR A 27 6.43 -3.92 -6.01
N LEU A 28 5.63 -4.55 -6.87
CA LEU A 28 4.22 -4.22 -7.06
C LEU A 28 3.39 -5.39 -6.56
N ARG A 29 2.54 -5.13 -5.58
CA ARG A 29 1.60 -6.11 -5.02
C ARG A 29 0.18 -5.68 -5.31
N ARG A 30 -0.71 -6.65 -5.51
CA ARG A 30 -2.15 -6.40 -5.61
C ARG A 30 -2.87 -7.24 -4.57
N GLY A 31 -3.75 -6.61 -3.82
CA GLY A 31 -4.52 -7.22 -2.76
C GLY A 31 -6.00 -6.90 -2.91
N LYS A 32 -6.84 -7.76 -2.32
CA LYS A 32 -8.26 -7.49 -2.12
C LYS A 32 -8.49 -7.04 -0.69
N CYS A 33 -9.39 -6.08 -0.52
CA CYS A 33 -9.88 -5.67 0.78
C CYS A 33 -11.33 -6.14 0.94
N VAL A 34 -11.64 -6.68 2.10
CA VAL A 34 -13.03 -6.98 2.43
C VAL A 34 -13.75 -5.66 2.61
N ASN A 35 -14.73 -5.46 1.74
CA ASN A 35 -15.44 -4.21 1.68
C ASN A 35 -16.37 -4.04 2.92
N VAL A 36 -16.01 -3.14 3.83
CA VAL A 36 -16.87 -2.69 4.94
C VAL A 36 -17.75 -1.52 4.50
N LEU A 37 -18.17 -1.48 3.23
CA LEU A 37 -19.22 -0.56 2.80
C LEU A 37 -20.49 -0.79 3.64
N PRO A 38 -21.12 0.29 4.13
CA PRO A 38 -22.43 0.19 4.76
C PRO A 38 -23.42 -0.57 3.86
N SER A 39 -24.31 -1.35 4.46
CA SER A 39 -25.21 -2.28 3.74
C SER A 39 -26.04 -1.63 2.63
N ILE A 40 -26.36 -0.35 2.76
CA ILE A 40 -27.10 0.40 1.73
C ILE A 40 -26.29 0.57 0.43
N PHE A 41 -24.96 0.74 0.54
CA PHE A 41 -24.07 0.90 -0.61
C PHE A 41 -23.73 -0.43 -1.28
N ARG A 42 -23.76 -1.56 -0.54
CA ARG A 42 -23.53 -2.90 -1.13
C ARG A 42 -24.52 -3.26 -2.24
N LYS A 43 -25.75 -2.73 -2.19
CA LYS A 43 -26.75 -2.94 -3.23
C LYS A 43 -26.41 -2.23 -4.55
N ILE A 44 -25.62 -1.17 -4.48
CA ILE A 44 -25.27 -0.30 -5.60
C ILE A 44 -23.86 -0.60 -6.10
N TRP A 45 -22.96 -1.01 -5.20
CA TRP A 45 -21.57 -1.35 -5.49
C TRP A 45 -21.23 -2.75 -4.96
N PRO A 46 -21.47 -3.82 -5.76
CA PRO A 46 -21.24 -5.19 -5.34
C PRO A 46 -19.78 -5.65 -5.53
N TYR A 47 -18.89 -4.78 -6.03
CA TYR A 47 -17.51 -5.18 -6.36
C TYR A 47 -16.58 -5.20 -5.14
N ASP A 48 -15.66 -6.16 -5.14
CA ASP A 48 -14.53 -6.20 -4.21
C ASP A 48 -13.63 -4.97 -4.42
N ILE A 49 -13.09 -4.43 -3.32
CA ILE A 49 -12.14 -3.34 -3.40
C ILE A 49 -10.75 -3.93 -3.61
N GLU A 50 -10.16 -3.66 -4.77
CA GLU A 50 -8.76 -4.00 -5.06
C GLU A 50 -7.87 -2.80 -4.79
N ILE A 51 -6.71 -3.05 -4.20
CA ILE A 51 -5.68 -2.07 -3.88
C ILE A 51 -4.37 -2.59 -4.48
N GLU A 52 -3.59 -1.69 -5.04
CA GLU A 52 -2.21 -1.93 -5.42
C GLU A 52 -1.27 -1.21 -4.46
N GLU A 53 -0.12 -1.84 -4.21
CA GLU A 53 0.93 -1.31 -3.36
C GLU A 53 2.26 -1.40 -4.10
N GLU A 54 2.86 -0.25 -4.33
CA GLU A 54 4.22 -0.11 -4.83
C GLU A 54 5.17 0.10 -3.66
N MET A 55 6.26 -0.66 -3.64
CA MET A 55 7.23 -0.65 -2.55
C MET A 55 8.63 -0.57 -3.11
N TRP A 56 9.42 0.39 -2.64
CA TRP A 56 10.83 0.57 -2.97
C TRP A 56 11.66 0.42 -1.70
N ILE A 57 12.49 -0.62 -1.63
CA ILE A 57 13.34 -0.92 -0.47
C ILE A 57 14.79 -0.59 -0.82
N ASN A 58 15.42 0.25 -0.01
CA ASN A 58 16.86 0.46 -0.06
C ASN A 58 17.52 -0.22 1.15
N HIS A 59 18.17 -1.36 0.93
CA HIS A 59 18.83 -2.12 2.00
C HIS A 59 20.06 -1.40 2.56
N GLU A 60 20.81 -0.66 1.75
CA GLU A 60 22.01 0.07 2.18
C GLU A 60 21.67 1.25 3.10
N LYS A 61 20.68 2.05 2.70
CA LYS A 61 20.19 3.21 3.46
C LYS A 61 19.12 2.84 4.49
N GLN A 62 18.74 1.56 4.53
CA GLN A 62 17.76 0.97 5.44
C GLN A 62 16.42 1.72 5.45
N TYR A 63 15.88 2.11 4.29
CA TYR A 63 14.53 2.68 4.24
C TYR A 63 13.66 1.96 3.23
N MET A 64 12.35 2.09 3.42
CA MET A 64 11.34 1.61 2.50
C MET A 64 10.34 2.72 2.23
N ARG A 65 10.05 2.96 0.95
CA ARG A 65 8.95 3.82 0.50
C ARG A 65 7.81 2.91 0.07
N LEU A 66 6.59 3.26 0.47
CA LEU A 66 5.38 2.52 0.14
C LEU A 66 4.35 3.52 -0.40
N HIS A 67 3.76 3.18 -1.54
CA HIS A 67 2.64 3.89 -2.15
C HIS A 67 1.49 2.91 -2.33
N SER A 68 0.37 3.18 -1.67
CA SER A 68 -0.81 2.32 -1.72
C SER A 68 -1.97 3.08 -2.32
N TYR A 69 -2.68 2.49 -3.28
CA TYR A 69 -3.79 3.16 -3.95
C TYR A 69 -4.90 2.19 -4.36
N ASN A 70 -6.14 2.68 -4.33
CA ASN A 70 -7.27 1.87 -4.77
C ASN A 70 -7.28 1.72 -6.29
N VAL A 71 -7.49 0.49 -6.77
CA VAL A 71 -7.72 0.21 -8.19
C VAL A 71 -9.21 0.19 -8.47
N THR A 72 -9.99 -0.55 -7.67
CA THR A 72 -11.45 -0.55 -7.79
C THR A 72 -12.00 0.82 -7.40
N GLY A 73 -12.83 1.41 -8.26
CA GLY A 73 -13.51 2.68 -7.98
C GLY A 73 -12.61 3.91 -8.11
N ALA A 74 -11.38 3.79 -8.61
CA ALA A 74 -10.45 4.91 -8.80
C ALA A 74 -10.99 6.02 -9.72
N SER A 75 -11.89 5.67 -10.65
CA SER A 75 -12.60 6.65 -11.49
C SER A 75 -13.68 7.45 -10.74
N LEU A 76 -14.19 6.91 -9.64
CA LEU A 76 -15.21 7.55 -8.80
C LEU A 76 -14.56 8.34 -7.66
N ALA A 77 -13.63 7.71 -6.95
CA ALA A 77 -12.88 8.32 -5.86
C ALA A 77 -11.47 7.72 -5.82
N LYS A 78 -10.48 8.60 -5.73
CA LYS A 78 -9.08 8.22 -5.53
C LYS A 78 -8.72 8.33 -4.06
N LEU A 79 -8.17 7.24 -3.53
CA LEU A 79 -7.57 7.14 -2.21
C LEU A 79 -6.16 6.63 -2.42
N GLU A 80 -5.20 7.44 -2.00
CA GLU A 80 -3.77 7.17 -2.10
C GLU A 80 -3.16 7.42 -0.72
N GLU A 81 -2.20 6.59 -0.35
CA GLU A 81 -1.39 6.75 0.86
C GLU A 81 0.08 6.61 0.49
N PHE A 82 0.90 7.58 0.91
CA PHE A 82 2.35 7.52 0.79
C PHE A 82 2.96 7.39 2.17
N SER A 83 3.79 6.36 2.37
CA SER A 83 4.50 6.17 3.62
C SER A 83 5.98 5.85 3.44
N ILE A 84 6.78 6.25 4.42
CA ILE A 84 8.21 5.97 4.49
C ILE A 84 8.51 5.30 5.82
N TYR A 85 9.18 4.16 5.76
CA TYR A 85 9.66 3.41 6.91
C TYR A 85 11.18 3.54 6.98
N ALA A 86 11.70 4.00 8.11
CA ALA A 86 13.13 4.20 8.31
C ALA A 86 13.53 3.99 9.78
N PRO A 87 14.82 3.73 10.08
CA PRO A 87 15.33 3.67 11.43
C PRO A 87 15.07 4.96 12.20
N SER A 88 14.71 4.84 13.49
CA SER A 88 14.59 6.01 14.35
C SER A 88 15.94 6.66 14.57
N GLN A 89 15.97 8.00 14.54
CA GLN A 89 17.14 8.78 14.93
C GLN A 89 17.50 8.62 16.42
N TYR A 90 16.53 8.25 17.26
CA TYR A 90 16.71 8.12 18.71
C TYR A 90 17.15 6.72 19.12
N ASN A 91 16.70 5.70 18.39
CA ASN A 91 17.04 4.31 18.65
C ASN A 91 17.04 3.49 17.35
N ARG A 92 18.21 3.00 16.95
CA ARG A 92 18.37 2.24 15.69
C ARG A 92 17.63 0.90 15.66
N SER A 93 17.21 0.35 16.80
CA SER A 93 16.37 -0.86 16.83
C SER A 93 14.88 -0.57 16.59
N TRP A 94 14.48 0.70 16.49
CA TRP A 94 13.11 1.11 16.22
C TRP A 94 12.94 1.53 14.76
N CYS A 95 11.77 1.22 14.21
CA CYS A 95 11.32 1.71 12.91
C CYS A 95 10.30 2.84 13.12
N VAL A 96 10.46 3.93 12.38
CA VAL A 96 9.53 5.06 12.34
C VAL A 96 8.82 5.05 11.00
N MET A 97 7.51 5.27 11.04
CA MET A 97 6.67 5.44 9.87
C MET A 97 6.28 6.91 9.73
N PHE A 98 6.52 7.49 8.56
CA PHE A 98 6.03 8.80 8.16
C PHE A 98 4.95 8.59 7.10
N VAL A 99 3.77 9.21 7.27
CA VAL A 99 2.64 9.12 6.32
C VAL A 99 2.34 10.53 5.79
N TYR A 100 2.13 10.65 4.49
CA TYR A 100 1.90 11.89 3.76
C TYR A 100 0.55 11.88 3.05
#